data_AF-A0A7C6VLT6-F1
#
_entry.id   AF-A0A7C6VLT6-F1
#
_cell.length_a   1.000
_cell.length_b   1.000
_cell.length_c   1.000
_cell.angle_alpha   90.00
_cell.angle_beta   90.00
_cell.angle_gamma   90.00
#
_symmetry.space_group_name_H-M   'P 1'
#
loop_
_entity.id
_entity.type
_entity.pdbx_description
1 polymer ?
#
loop_
_entity_poly.entity_id
_entity_poly.type
_entity_poly.pdbx_seq_one_letter_code
_entity_poly.pdbx_strand_id
1 'polypeptide(L)'
;MQNEIVKNSVVTLQYTVRDPEGAVIDDGHHPLVYLHGGYDGIFPVLEEALHGKKVGDQLQVKLQPDDAFGDYDEELVLVEDAKLFPDNIEVGMSFERVSDDGEEDLVYRITDIAEGKVVVDGNHPLAGVALVFDITVAEVRPASAEELSHGHVHGPGGHHH
;
A
#
# COMPACT_ATOMS: atom_id res chain seq x y z
N MET A 1 -27.30 11.21 10.78
CA MET A 1 -26.03 10.46 10.83
C MET A 1 -25.64 10.21 9.39
N GLN A 2 -24.41 10.58 9.02
CA GLN A 2 -23.92 10.36 7.66
C GLN A 2 -23.55 8.89 7.56
N ASN A 3 -24.34 8.13 6.81
CA ASN A 3 -24.18 6.69 6.72
C ASN A 3 -23.71 6.26 5.33
N GLU A 4 -23.40 7.21 4.46
CA GLU A 4 -23.04 7.02 3.06
C GLU A 4 -21.69 7.70 2.80
N ILE A 5 -20.81 6.99 2.10
CA ILE A 5 -19.49 7.47 1.71
C ILE A 5 -19.65 8.50 0.61
N VAL A 6 -19.31 9.75 0.92
CA VAL A 6 -19.26 10.86 -0.04
C VAL A 6 -17.95 11.63 0.16
N LYS A 7 -17.64 12.54 -0.78
CA LYS A 7 -16.48 13.43 -0.65
C LYS A 7 -16.47 14.14 0.71
N ASN A 8 -15.28 14.24 1.31
CA ASN A 8 -15.00 14.82 2.63
C ASN A 8 -15.56 13.98 3.79
N SER A 9 -15.65 12.66 3.61
CA SER A 9 -16.03 11.73 4.68
C SER A 9 -14.82 10.97 5.18
N VAL A 10 -14.73 10.79 6.49
CA VAL A 10 -13.81 9.84 7.10
C VAL A 10 -14.49 8.48 7.13
N VAL A 11 -13.80 7.48 6.59
CA VAL A 11 -14.33 6.12 6.44
C VAL A 11 -13.42 5.15 7.17
N THR A 12 -14.03 4.36 8.04
CA THR A 12 -13.38 3.24 8.73
C THR A 12 -13.79 1.96 8.02
N LEU A 13 -12.81 1.22 7.51
CA LEU A 13 -12.99 -0.03 6.79
C LEU A 13 -12.35 -1.17 7.56
N GLN A 14 -13.03 -2.30 7.60
CA GLN A 14 -12.37 -3.59 7.83
C GLN A 14 -12.09 -4.19 6.46
N TYR A 15 -10.85 -4.59 6.21
CA TYR A 15 -10.46 -5.16 4.93
C TYR A 15 -9.72 -6.47 5.15
N THR A 16 -9.70 -7.31 4.14
CA THR A 16 -8.84 -8.48 4.05
C THR A 16 -8.34 -8.56 2.62
N VAL A 17 -7.02 -8.66 2.45
CA VAL A 17 -6.35 -8.80 1.17
C VAL A 17 -6.02 -10.26 0.93
N ARG A 18 -6.45 -10.75 -0.22
CA ARG A 18 -6.16 -12.10 -0.69
C ARG A 18 -5.53 -12.05 -2.07
N ASP A 19 -4.78 -13.08 -2.41
CA ASP A 19 -4.38 -13.30 -3.80
C ASP A 19 -5.54 -13.94 -4.60
N PRO A 20 -5.46 -14.02 -5.94
CA PRO A 20 -6.52 -14.57 -6.79
C PRO A 20 -6.79 -16.06 -6.57
N GLU A 21 -5.83 -16.81 -6.03
CA GLU A 21 -5.94 -18.21 -5.62
C GLU A 21 -6.57 -18.36 -4.21
N GLY A 22 -6.74 -17.24 -3.49
CA GLY A 22 -7.50 -17.16 -2.24
C GLY A 22 -6.67 -17.30 -0.96
N ALA A 23 -5.34 -17.34 -1.04
CA ALA A 23 -4.48 -17.22 0.13
C ALA A 23 -4.55 -15.79 0.68
N VAL A 24 -4.56 -15.68 2.01
CA VAL A 24 -4.62 -14.39 2.70
C VAL A 24 -3.22 -13.80 2.68
N ILE A 25 -3.09 -12.62 2.06
CA ILE A 25 -1.86 -11.83 2.05
C ILE A 25 -1.81 -10.94 3.29
N ASP A 26 -2.92 -10.28 3.59
CA ASP A 26 -3.11 -9.43 4.76
C ASP A 26 -4.53 -9.63 5.28
N ASP A 27 -4.69 -10.03 6.53
CA ASP A 27 -6.02 -10.23 7.11
C ASP A 27 -6.68 -8.93 7.59
N GLY A 28 -5.94 -7.81 7.60
CA GLY A 28 -6.42 -6.48 7.98
C GLY A 28 -6.84 -6.40 9.44
N HIS A 29 -6.05 -6.99 10.33
CA HIS A 29 -6.21 -6.96 11.80
C HIS A 29 -6.55 -5.56 12.36
N HIS A 30 -6.05 -4.50 11.73
CA HIS A 30 -6.37 -3.12 12.09
C HIS A 30 -7.30 -2.49 11.04
N PRO A 31 -8.39 -1.81 11.48
CA PRO A 31 -9.27 -1.14 10.55
C PRO A 31 -8.52 0.00 9.84
N LEU A 32 -8.67 0.06 8.52
CA LEU A 32 -8.14 1.12 7.70
C LEU A 32 -9.03 2.35 7.83
N VAL A 33 -8.46 3.48 8.22
CA VAL A 33 -9.19 4.74 8.35
C VAL A 33 -8.59 5.75 7.38
N TYR A 34 -9.40 6.25 6.46
CA TYR A 34 -8.94 7.16 5.42
C TYR A 34 -9.95 8.30 5.17
N LEU A 35 -9.47 9.35 4.51
CA LEU A 35 -10.27 10.49 4.09
C LEU A 35 -10.69 10.32 2.63
N HIS A 36 -11.99 10.22 2.40
CA HIS A 36 -12.57 10.01 1.07
C HIS A 36 -12.81 11.34 0.35
N GLY A 37 -12.41 11.44 -0.91
CA GLY A 37 -12.63 12.61 -1.78
C GLY A 37 -11.45 13.03 -2.66
N GLY A 38 -10.47 12.15 -2.92
CA GLY A 38 -9.25 12.46 -3.68
C GLY A 38 -8.14 13.02 -2.80
N TYR A 39 -7.87 12.35 -1.69
CA TYR A 39 -6.80 12.69 -0.73
C TYR A 39 -5.68 11.64 -0.71
N ASP A 40 -5.63 10.75 -1.72
CA ASP A 40 -4.64 9.68 -1.86
C ASP A 40 -4.48 8.79 -0.61
N GLY A 41 -5.56 8.64 0.18
CA GLY A 41 -5.55 7.81 1.39
C GLY A 41 -5.65 6.31 1.11
N ILE A 42 -6.14 5.92 -0.08
CA ILE A 42 -6.28 4.54 -0.56
C ILE A 42 -6.14 4.51 -2.08
N PHE A 43 -6.05 3.31 -2.67
CA PHE A 43 -6.02 3.15 -4.12
C PHE A 43 -7.25 3.79 -4.79
N PRO A 44 -7.08 4.54 -5.89
CA PRO A 44 -8.18 5.23 -6.57
C PRO A 44 -9.33 4.30 -6.96
N VAL A 45 -9.02 3.08 -7.40
CA VAL A 45 -10.02 2.07 -7.78
C VAL A 45 -10.86 1.63 -6.57
N LEU A 46 -10.26 1.50 -5.38
CA LEU A 46 -11.01 1.22 -4.15
C LEU A 46 -11.87 2.41 -3.76
N GLU A 47 -11.32 3.62 -3.86
CA GLU A 47 -12.05 4.84 -3.54
C GLU A 47 -13.31 4.97 -4.37
N GLU A 48 -13.20 4.80 -5.69
CA GLU A 48 -14.36 4.83 -6.59
C GLU A 48 -15.37 3.71 -6.29
N ALA A 49 -14.91 2.50 -6.00
CA ALA A 49 -15.79 1.37 -5.67
C ALA A 49 -16.56 1.59 -4.34
N LEU A 50 -15.96 2.32 -3.40
CA LEU A 50 -16.54 2.67 -2.11
C LEU A 50 -17.48 3.88 -2.17
N HIS A 51 -17.38 4.71 -3.20
CA HIS A 51 -18.21 5.90 -3.33
C HIS A 51 -19.71 5.54 -3.35
N GLY A 52 -20.49 6.20 -2.49
CA GLY A 52 -21.94 5.95 -2.35
C GLY A 52 -22.30 4.68 -1.58
N LYS A 53 -21.32 3.90 -1.08
CA LYS A 53 -21.58 2.76 -0.18
C LYS A 53 -21.97 3.23 1.21
N LYS A 54 -22.65 2.36 1.95
CA LYS A 54 -23.17 2.67 3.28
C LYS A 54 -22.50 1.85 4.37
N VAL A 55 -22.59 2.34 5.61
CA VAL A 55 -22.13 1.59 6.78
C VAL A 55 -22.82 0.21 6.82
N GLY A 56 -22.02 -0.84 6.96
CA GLY A 56 -22.44 -2.24 6.90
C GLY A 56 -22.38 -2.88 5.52
N ASP A 57 -22.16 -2.10 4.45
CA ASP A 57 -21.98 -2.67 3.12
C ASP A 57 -20.67 -3.46 3.05
N GLN A 58 -20.75 -4.58 2.34
CA GLN A 58 -19.62 -5.44 2.02
C GLN A 58 -19.44 -5.47 0.51
N LEU A 59 -18.19 -5.35 0.08
CA LEU A 59 -17.82 -5.39 -1.32
C LEU A 59 -16.47 -6.08 -1.47
N GLN A 60 -16.32 -6.76 -2.59
CA GLN A 60 -15.06 -7.32 -3.00
C GLN A 60 -14.55 -6.52 -4.20
N VAL A 61 -13.33 -6.01 -4.11
CA VAL A 61 -12.68 -5.22 -5.16
C VAL A 61 -11.42 -5.95 -5.58
N LYS A 62 -11.28 -6.24 -6.87
CA LYS A 62 -10.07 -6.84 -7.43
C LYS A 62 -9.23 -5.73 -8.06
N LEU A 63 -8.03 -5.52 -7.55
CA LEU A 63 -7.03 -4.65 -8.15
C LEU A 63 -6.12 -5.48 -9.06
N GLN A 64 -5.89 -4.99 -10.28
CA GLN A 64 -4.75 -5.47 -11.06
C GLN A 64 -3.44 -4.89 -10.48
N PRO A 65 -2.27 -5.45 -10.84
CA PRO A 65 -0.99 -4.92 -10.39
C PRO A 65 -0.88 -3.41 -10.62
N ASP A 66 -1.19 -2.93 -11.83
CA ASP A 66 -1.25 -1.50 -12.19
C ASP A 66 -2.10 -0.63 -11.25
N ASP A 67 -3.18 -1.17 -10.71
CA ASP A 67 -4.12 -0.41 -9.86
C ASP A 67 -3.69 -0.39 -8.38
N ALA A 68 -2.74 -1.24 -7.99
CA ALA A 68 -2.27 -1.42 -6.61
C ALA A 68 -0.82 -0.97 -6.46
N PHE A 69 0.12 -1.91 -6.58
CA PHE A 69 1.55 -1.68 -6.32
C PHE A 69 2.38 -1.54 -7.61
N GLY A 70 1.71 -1.46 -8.76
CA GLY A 70 2.33 -1.48 -10.08
C GLY A 70 2.64 -2.89 -10.57
N ASP A 71 2.98 -2.96 -11.85
CA ASP A 71 3.58 -4.16 -12.43
C ASP A 71 4.96 -4.43 -11.83
N TYR A 72 5.37 -5.69 -11.94
CA TYR A 72 6.74 -6.07 -11.64
C TYR A 72 7.65 -5.52 -12.74
N ASP A 73 8.57 -4.64 -12.36
CA ASP A 73 9.53 -4.05 -13.26
C ASP A 73 10.86 -4.82 -13.23
N GLU A 74 11.16 -5.53 -14.32
CA GLU A 74 12.42 -6.24 -14.48
C GLU A 74 13.64 -5.29 -14.54
N GLU A 75 13.45 -4.02 -14.87
CA GLU A 75 14.53 -3.01 -14.89
C GLU A 75 14.94 -2.58 -13.47
N LEU A 76 14.07 -2.76 -12.47
CA LEU A 76 14.39 -2.58 -11.05
C LEU A 76 15.13 -3.78 -10.44
N VAL A 77 15.30 -4.86 -11.20
CA VAL A 77 16.12 -6.02 -10.81
C VAL A 77 17.53 -5.83 -11.31
N LEU A 78 18.46 -5.61 -10.38
CA LEU A 78 19.85 -5.32 -10.70
C LEU A 78 20.76 -6.44 -10.23
N VAL A 79 21.76 -6.76 -11.06
CA VAL A 79 22.80 -7.74 -10.73
C VAL A 79 24.10 -7.00 -10.56
N GLU A 80 24.54 -6.89 -9.31
CA GLU A 80 25.71 -6.12 -8.92
C GLU A 80 26.81 -7.05 -8.38
N ASP A 81 28.05 -6.56 -8.40
CA ASP A 81 29.16 -7.29 -7.81
C ASP A 81 29.06 -7.27 -6.27
N ALA A 82 29.23 -8.41 -5.61
CA ALA A 82 29.16 -8.52 -4.14
C ALA A 82 30.18 -7.61 -3.43
N LYS A 83 31.23 -7.17 -4.14
CA LYS A 83 32.25 -6.24 -3.64
C LYS A 83 31.74 -4.82 -3.40
N LEU A 84 30.62 -4.44 -4.03
CA LEU A 84 29.98 -3.14 -3.81
C LEU A 84 29.18 -3.11 -2.51
N PHE A 85 28.88 -4.29 -1.96
CA PHE A 85 28.15 -4.46 -0.72
C PHE A 85 29.12 -4.74 0.45
N PRO A 86 28.70 -4.46 1.69
CA PRO A 86 29.47 -4.85 2.87
C PRO A 86 29.53 -6.39 3.01
N ASP A 87 30.55 -6.90 3.70
CA ASP A 87 30.80 -8.35 3.86
C ASP A 87 29.67 -9.14 4.55
N ASN A 88 28.68 -8.48 5.14
CA ASN A 88 27.59 -9.06 5.91
C ASN A 88 26.23 -9.06 5.18
N ILE A 89 26.22 -9.31 3.86
CA ILE A 89 24.99 -9.44 3.08
C ILE A 89 24.33 -10.81 3.22
N GLU A 90 23.01 -10.82 3.33
CA GLU A 90 22.18 -12.03 3.38
C GLU A 90 20.96 -11.86 2.47
N VAL A 91 20.49 -12.97 1.90
CA VAL A 91 19.24 -12.98 1.12
C VAL A 91 18.08 -12.54 2.03
N GLY A 92 17.26 -11.61 1.52
CA GLY A 92 16.17 -10.98 2.26
C GLY A 92 16.56 -9.67 2.96
N MET A 93 17.84 -9.29 3.01
CA MET A 93 18.24 -7.96 3.47
C MET A 93 17.78 -6.87 2.49
N SER A 94 17.33 -5.75 3.03
CA SER A 94 16.95 -4.56 2.25
C SER A 94 17.98 -3.44 2.42
N PHE A 95 18.23 -2.71 1.34
CA PHE A 95 19.19 -1.62 1.25
C PHE A 95 18.54 -0.43 0.55
N GLU A 96 18.68 0.75 1.13
CA GLU A 96 18.33 2.00 0.48
C GLU A 96 19.46 2.38 -0.49
N ARG A 97 19.13 2.49 -1.78
CA ARG A 97 20.07 3.02 -2.76
C ARG A 97 19.82 4.51 -2.91
N VAL A 98 20.81 5.31 -2.51
CA VAL A 98 20.79 6.75 -2.78
C VAL A 98 21.17 6.96 -4.24
N SER A 99 20.20 7.35 -5.06
CA SER A 99 20.41 7.77 -6.45
C SER A 99 21.15 9.11 -6.49
N ASP A 100 22.09 9.27 -7.41
CA ASP A 100 22.90 10.51 -7.56
C ASP A 100 22.03 11.74 -7.90
N ASP A 101 20.83 11.52 -8.44
CA ASP A 101 19.88 12.56 -8.85
C ASP A 101 18.96 13.06 -7.72
N GLY A 102 19.03 12.46 -6.52
CA GLY A 102 18.21 12.89 -5.37
C GLY A 102 16.71 12.58 -5.49
N GLU A 103 16.28 11.89 -6.54
CA GLU A 103 14.93 11.33 -6.65
C GLU A 103 14.91 9.94 -5.98
N GLU A 104 14.23 9.93 -4.83
CA GLU A 104 13.66 8.80 -4.09
C GLU A 104 14.64 7.70 -3.63
N ASP A 105 14.78 7.56 -2.31
CA ASP A 105 15.44 6.43 -1.66
C ASP A 105 14.70 5.13 -2.02
N LEU A 106 15.04 4.51 -3.16
CA LEU A 106 14.51 3.21 -3.52
C LEU A 106 15.11 2.14 -2.61
N VAL A 107 14.24 1.38 -1.96
CA VAL A 107 14.61 0.23 -1.14
C VAL A 107 14.73 -0.99 -2.04
N TYR A 108 15.95 -1.51 -2.17
CA TYR A 108 16.26 -2.73 -2.88
C TYR A 108 16.41 -3.90 -1.91
N ARG A 109 15.79 -5.04 -2.19
CA ARG A 109 15.94 -6.27 -1.40
C ARG A 109 16.83 -7.27 -2.12
N ILE A 110 17.78 -7.87 -1.41
CA ILE A 110 18.59 -8.97 -1.94
C ILE A 110 17.68 -10.18 -2.15
N THR A 111 17.53 -10.63 -3.38
CA THR A 111 16.74 -11.81 -3.74
C THR A 111 17.62 -13.04 -3.90
N ASP A 112 18.87 -12.88 -4.32
CA ASP A 112 19.80 -14.00 -4.49
C ASP A 112 21.26 -13.56 -4.36
N ILE A 113 22.13 -14.47 -3.90
CA ILE A 113 23.57 -14.27 -3.83
C ILE A 113 24.24 -15.52 -4.41
N ALA A 114 24.85 -15.39 -5.58
CA ALA A 114 25.48 -16.51 -6.27
C ALA A 114 26.78 -16.09 -6.97
N GLU A 115 27.81 -16.94 -6.91
CA GLU A 115 29.06 -16.79 -7.67
C GLU A 115 29.76 -15.40 -7.51
N GLY A 116 29.60 -14.75 -6.36
CA GLY A 116 30.18 -13.41 -6.11
C GLY A 116 29.37 -12.25 -6.71
N LYS A 117 28.16 -12.52 -7.20
CA LYS A 117 27.16 -11.54 -7.62
C LYS A 117 25.99 -11.51 -6.65
N VAL A 118 25.38 -10.34 -6.54
CA VAL A 118 24.21 -10.09 -5.69
C VAL A 118 23.09 -9.62 -6.60
N VAL A 119 21.94 -10.31 -6.53
CA VAL A 119 20.72 -9.90 -7.20
C VAL A 119 19.91 -9.09 -6.22
N VAL A 120 19.60 -7.86 -6.59
CA VAL A 120 18.77 -6.96 -5.81
C VAL A 120 17.53 -6.57 -6.58
N ASP A 121 16.41 -6.44 -5.88
CA ASP A 121 15.10 -6.17 -6.46
C ASP A 121 14.51 -4.93 -5.77
N GLY A 122 14.31 -3.86 -6.54
CA GLY A 122 13.73 -2.59 -6.09
C GLY A 122 12.20 -2.56 -6.13
N ASN A 123 11.55 -3.64 -6.58
CA ASN A 123 10.10 -3.69 -6.67
C ASN A 123 9.46 -3.76 -5.28
N HIS A 124 8.25 -3.21 -5.18
CA HIS A 124 7.40 -3.45 -4.01
C HIS A 124 7.18 -4.97 -3.86
N PRO A 125 7.18 -5.54 -2.63
CA PRO A 125 7.02 -6.99 -2.43
C PRO A 125 5.73 -7.60 -2.99
N LEU A 126 4.74 -6.76 -3.33
CA LEU A 126 3.45 -7.13 -3.92
C LEU A 126 3.29 -6.62 -5.37
N ALA A 127 4.34 -6.06 -5.98
CA ALA A 127 4.32 -5.64 -7.38
C ALA A 127 4.10 -6.85 -8.30
N GLY A 128 3.34 -6.67 -9.38
CA GLY A 128 2.97 -7.75 -10.30
C GLY A 128 1.93 -8.74 -9.76
N VAL A 129 1.48 -8.58 -8.51
CA VAL A 129 0.48 -9.46 -7.89
C VAL A 129 -0.90 -8.81 -7.93
N ALA A 130 -1.87 -9.47 -8.55
CA ALA A 130 -3.26 -9.03 -8.48
C ALA A 130 -3.82 -9.28 -7.07
N LEU A 131 -4.48 -8.28 -6.50
CA LEU A 131 -4.97 -8.34 -5.11
C LEU A 131 -6.49 -8.30 -5.08
N VAL A 132 -7.09 -9.10 -4.21
CA VAL A 132 -8.53 -9.15 -3.96
C VAL A 132 -8.79 -8.60 -2.57
N PHE A 133 -9.42 -7.44 -2.50
CA PHE A 133 -9.79 -6.78 -1.25
C PHE A 133 -11.23 -7.10 -0.91
N ASP A 134 -11.43 -7.84 0.17
CA ASP A 134 -12.73 -8.00 0.82
C ASP A 134 -12.90 -6.88 1.83
N ILE A 135 -13.81 -5.93 1.56
CA ILE A 135 -13.98 -4.71 2.35
C ILE A 135 -15.35 -4.72 3.01
N THR A 136 -15.40 -4.32 4.28
CA THR A 136 -16.61 -4.05 5.04
C THR A 136 -16.55 -2.62 5.57
N VAL A 137 -17.55 -1.81 5.23
CA VAL A 137 -17.65 -0.43 5.73
C VAL A 137 -18.09 -0.45 7.19
N ALA A 138 -17.17 -0.17 8.11
CA ALA A 138 -17.43 -0.24 9.55
C ALA A 138 -18.06 1.05 10.09
N GLU A 139 -17.54 2.21 9.67
CA GLU A 139 -18.06 3.51 10.11
C GLU A 139 -17.85 4.57 9.01
N VAL A 140 -18.79 5.52 8.93
CA VAL A 140 -18.67 6.71 8.09
C VAL A 140 -19.03 7.91 8.94
N ARG A 141 -18.19 8.95 8.89
CA ARG A 141 -18.47 10.23 9.55
C ARG A 141 -18.00 11.39 8.68
N PRO A 142 -18.56 12.61 8.86
CA PRO A 142 -17.99 13.79 8.23
C PRO A 142 -16.58 14.04 8.75
N ALA A 143 -15.70 14.48 7.85
CA ALA A 143 -14.38 14.97 8.22
C ALA A 143 -14.48 16.30 8.97
N SER A 144 -13.61 16.50 9.94
CA SER A 144 -13.42 17.78 10.61
C SER A 144 -12.69 18.78 9.70
N ALA A 145 -12.80 20.07 9.99
CA ALA A 145 -12.11 21.12 9.23
C ALA A 145 -10.58 20.96 9.26
N GLU A 146 -10.03 20.44 10.37
CA GLU A 146 -8.60 20.18 10.52
C GLU A 146 -8.14 19.03 9.61
N GLU A 147 -8.87 17.92 9.59
CA GLU A 147 -8.57 16.76 8.72
C GLU A 147 -8.65 17.13 7.23
N LEU A 148 -9.62 17.99 6.85
CA LEU A 148 -9.72 18.49 5.48
C LEU A 148 -8.57 19.43 5.11
N SER A 149 -8.10 20.23 6.07
CA SER A 149 -6.95 21.12 5.87
C SER A 149 -5.63 20.36 5.79
N HIS A 150 -5.52 19.23 6.50
CA HIS A 150 -4.31 18.40 6.52
C HIS A 150 -4.32 17.28 5.47
N GLY A 151 -5.48 16.99 4.88
CA GLY A 151 -5.65 15.96 3.86
C GLY A 151 -5.59 14.53 4.38
N HIS A 152 -5.59 14.30 5.69
CA HIS A 152 -5.59 12.97 6.29
C HIS A 152 -6.37 12.93 7.60
N VAL A 153 -6.75 11.73 8.03
CA VAL A 153 -7.55 11.51 9.24
C VAL A 153 -6.66 11.58 10.48
N HIS A 154 -7.12 12.28 11.51
CA HIS A 154 -6.49 12.23 12.82
C HIS A 154 -7.21 11.15 13.66
N GLY A 155 -6.58 9.99 13.83
CA GLY A 155 -7.14 8.88 14.61
C GLY A 155 -7.34 9.25 16.10
N PRO A 156 -8.05 8.42 16.90
CA PRO A 156 -8.30 8.62 18.35
C PRO A 156 -7.04 8.49 19.25
N GLY A 157 -5.88 8.85 18.72
CA GLY A 157 -4.58 8.85 19.38
C GLY A 157 -3.60 9.63 18.52
N GLY A 158 -3.92 10.91 18.26
CA GLY A 158 -3.13 11.81 17.43
C GLY A 158 -1.62 11.67 17.70
N HIS A 159 -0.94 10.99 16.79
CA HIS A 159 0.49 11.08 16.66
C HIS A 159 0.73 11.98 15.46
N HIS A 160 0.85 13.27 15.77
CA HIS A 160 1.59 14.22 14.95
C HIS A 160 2.96 13.61 14.58
N HIS A 161 3.37 13.81 13.35
CA HIS A 161 4.76 14.15 13.08
C HIS A 161 4.95 15.65 13.34
#